data_AF-A0A3P3XVC3-F1
#
_entry.id   AF-A0A3P3XVC3-F1
#
_cell.length_a   1.000
_cell.length_b   1.000
_cell.length_c   1.000
_cell.angle_alpha   90.00
_cell.angle_beta   90.00
_cell.angle_gamma   90.00
#
_symmetry.space_group_name_H-M   'P 1'
#
loop_
_entity.id
_entity.type
_entity.pdbx_description
1 polymer ?
#
loop_
_entity_poly.entity_id
_entity_poly.type
_entity_poly.pdbx_seq_one_letter_code
_entity_poly.pdbx_strand_id
1 'polypeptide(L)'
;MSQKGKIRDQNEARRSMAVSARLCRKSLMLGLLSWIIVSCAPPGIESAVLGDIRPPIVKSAQLENAREFVLEFDEPVQVREGSFSAEPKNFIVSAESAEGIVNISFEPQPTPGEAVILAGNVQDLCGNSTHVQVQFKGYNDRPAALLLTEVQTAKNTSKKSPHRDYVELYVKEAGNLGGMFVQWASSAKTMRYDFPGCEVSAGEVIVLHLAPEGIADERNESGNDLGLSGGIDATPAGRDFWSDAGGLPDASGAVSVYGREGAAPVDGLFYAESSKTGTVESSRLVALVQELADAGRWHFDSPPKWENALLWKPSATRPLLRTTTSAYGASAWGVGESGSQSPGFVAR
;
A
#
# COMPACT_ATOMS: atom_id res chain seq x y z
N MET A 1 71.31 4.38 19.60
CA MET A 1 72.73 4.37 19.17
C MET A 1 73.61 4.02 20.36
N SER A 2 73.84 2.74 20.57
CA SER A 2 74.69 2.07 21.57
C SER A 2 74.25 0.60 21.46
N GLN A 3 75.07 -0.44 21.46
CA GLN A 3 76.37 -0.62 22.07
C GLN A 3 77.06 -1.80 21.36
N LYS A 4 78.37 -1.65 21.14
CA LYS A 4 79.33 -2.68 20.71
C LYS A 4 79.55 -3.75 21.78
N GLY A 5 79.89 -4.98 21.37
CA GLY A 5 80.65 -5.93 22.21
C GLY A 5 80.69 -7.36 21.64
N LYS A 6 81.78 -7.76 20.95
CA LYS A 6 82.92 -8.57 21.47
C LYS A 6 82.60 -10.09 21.53
N ILE A 7 83.05 -10.85 20.52
CA ILE A 7 84.28 -11.68 20.50
C ILE A 7 84.23 -12.91 21.43
N ARG A 8 84.16 -14.13 20.86
CA ARG A 8 85.15 -15.24 20.96
C ARG A 8 84.54 -16.48 20.30
N ASP A 9 85.02 -17.00 19.18
CA ASP A 9 86.28 -17.70 18.89
C ASP A 9 86.16 -19.23 19.03
N GLN A 10 86.81 -19.89 18.07
CA GLN A 10 87.28 -21.27 18.02
C GLN A 10 86.44 -22.37 17.35
N ASN A 11 86.93 -22.68 16.15
CA ASN A 11 87.44 -24.00 15.73
C ASN A 11 86.39 -25.07 15.37
N GLU A 12 86.53 -25.85 14.30
CA GLU A 12 87.66 -26.06 13.41
C GLU A 12 87.17 -26.82 12.17
N ALA A 13 87.76 -26.46 11.03
CA ALA A 13 88.31 -27.36 10.04
C ALA A 13 87.44 -28.48 9.41
N ARG A 14 87.22 -28.24 8.12
CA ARG A 14 87.69 -29.07 6.97
C ARG A 14 86.77 -30.18 6.43
N ARG A 15 86.72 -30.14 5.08
CA ARG A 15 86.57 -31.20 4.05
C ARG A 15 85.19 -31.20 3.39
N SER A 16 85.06 -30.68 2.16
CA SER A 16 85.62 -31.15 0.87
C SER A 16 85.12 -32.54 0.47
N MET A 17 84.25 -32.50 -0.54
CA MET A 17 83.70 -33.56 -1.37
C MET A 17 84.69 -34.67 -1.75
N ALA A 18 84.21 -35.91 -1.71
CA ALA A 18 84.61 -36.97 -2.64
C ALA A 18 83.45 -37.98 -2.79
N VAL A 19 83.19 -38.34 -4.05
CA VAL A 19 82.14 -39.22 -4.55
C VAL A 19 82.65 -40.66 -4.65
N SER A 20 81.73 -41.63 -4.52
CA SER A 20 81.82 -43.05 -4.96
C SER A 20 82.74 -43.97 -4.13
N ALA A 21 82.41 -45.24 -3.85
CA ALA A 21 81.35 -46.12 -4.32
C ALA A 21 81.30 -47.40 -3.46
N ARG A 22 80.12 -48.05 -3.47
CA ARG A 22 79.84 -49.50 -3.38
C ARG A 22 79.94 -50.26 -2.04
N LEU A 23 78.77 -50.84 -1.74
CA LEU A 23 78.48 -52.22 -1.36
C LEU A 23 78.63 -52.68 0.11
N CYS A 24 77.52 -53.25 0.55
CA CYS A 24 77.39 -54.52 1.28
C CYS A 24 77.10 -54.47 2.79
N ARG A 25 75.88 -54.96 3.09
CA ARG A 25 75.49 -55.86 4.19
C ARG A 25 75.29 -55.30 5.61
N LYS A 26 74.00 -55.36 5.95
CA LYS A 26 73.39 -56.00 7.14
C LYS A 26 73.33 -55.19 8.44
N SER A 27 72.07 -55.08 8.89
CA SER A 27 71.60 -55.12 10.27
C SER A 27 72.13 -54.07 11.23
N LEU A 28 71.25 -53.21 11.75
CA LEU A 28 70.82 -53.23 13.17
C LEU A 28 70.05 -51.93 13.47
N MET A 29 68.78 -52.08 13.85
CA MET A 29 68.10 -51.33 14.92
C MET A 29 67.89 -49.80 14.86
N LEU A 30 66.75 -49.44 15.46
CA LEU A 30 66.30 -48.12 15.91
C LEU A 30 65.89 -47.16 14.77
N GLY A 31 64.65 -46.72 14.65
CA GLY A 31 63.66 -46.46 15.68
C GLY A 31 63.13 -45.03 15.45
N LEU A 32 61.82 -44.84 15.61
CA LEU A 32 61.08 -43.59 15.39
C LEU A 32 60.85 -43.18 13.92
N LEU A 33 59.73 -43.63 13.35
CA LEU A 33 58.65 -42.73 12.92
C LEU A 33 57.40 -43.54 12.56
N SER A 34 56.84 -44.23 13.54
CA SER A 34 55.47 -44.76 13.43
C SER A 34 54.69 -44.26 14.63
N TRP A 35 54.34 -42.97 14.57
CA TRP A 35 53.35 -42.35 15.44
C TRP A 35 52.11 -42.11 14.58
N ILE A 36 51.24 -43.12 14.60
CA ILE A 36 49.80 -43.03 14.79
C ILE A 36 49.26 -41.60 14.61
N ILE A 37 48.77 -41.32 13.41
CA ILE A 37 47.65 -40.39 13.23
C ILE A 37 46.57 -41.19 12.50
N VAL A 38 46.01 -42.19 13.19
CA VAL A 38 44.64 -42.60 12.88
C VAL A 38 43.79 -41.48 13.43
N SER A 39 43.61 -40.45 12.60
CA SER A 39 42.53 -39.50 12.77
C SER A 39 41.25 -40.32 12.65
N CYS A 40 40.67 -40.70 13.78
CA CYS A 40 39.25 -40.99 13.85
C CYS A 40 38.53 -39.67 13.57
N ALA A 41 38.45 -39.28 12.29
CA ALA A 41 37.31 -38.50 11.88
C ALA A 41 36.08 -39.34 12.29
N PRO A 42 35.12 -38.78 13.04
CA PRO A 42 33.83 -39.43 13.16
C PRO A 42 33.39 -39.78 11.73
N PRO A 43 32.83 -40.98 11.46
CA PRO A 43 32.23 -41.23 10.16
C PRO A 43 31.34 -40.03 9.89
N GLY A 44 31.64 -39.30 8.80
CA GLY A 44 30.92 -38.09 8.46
C GLY A 44 29.45 -38.45 8.56
N ILE A 45 28.72 -37.80 9.45
CA ILE A 45 27.28 -37.87 9.42
C ILE A 45 26.98 -37.26 8.06
N GLU A 46 26.78 -38.12 7.06
CA GLU A 46 26.04 -37.75 5.87
C GLU A 46 24.68 -37.35 6.43
N SER A 47 24.55 -36.08 6.78
CA SER A 47 23.24 -35.45 6.95
C SER A 47 22.65 -35.40 5.55
N ALA A 48 22.24 -36.56 5.05
CA ALA A 48 21.24 -36.64 4.03
C ALA A 48 20.01 -36.01 4.67
N VAL A 49 19.66 -34.80 4.21
CA VAL A 49 18.36 -34.22 4.49
C VAL A 49 17.35 -35.16 3.80
N LEU A 50 16.76 -36.06 4.57
CA LEU A 50 15.94 -37.17 4.07
C LEU A 50 14.48 -36.77 3.76
N GLY A 51 14.17 -35.48 3.69
CA GLY A 51 12.80 -35.01 3.47
C GLY A 51 12.74 -33.52 3.09
N ASP A 52 11.54 -33.06 2.76
CA ASP A 52 11.32 -31.63 2.55
C ASP A 52 11.45 -30.89 3.89
N ILE A 53 12.29 -29.86 3.89
CA ILE A 53 12.53 -28.98 5.04
C ILE A 53 12.06 -27.55 4.75
N ARG A 54 11.50 -27.30 3.57
CA ARG A 54 11.00 -25.99 3.18
C ARG A 54 9.59 -25.84 3.73
N PRO A 55 9.31 -24.76 4.47
CA PRO A 55 7.94 -24.41 4.83
C PRO A 55 7.11 -24.05 3.59
N PRO A 56 5.78 -24.24 3.65
CA PRO A 56 4.88 -23.88 2.56
C PRO A 56 4.89 -22.36 2.34
N ILE A 57 4.88 -21.93 1.08
CA ILE A 57 5.00 -20.52 0.67
C ILE A 57 3.63 -19.99 0.26
N VAL A 58 3.23 -18.85 0.83
CA VAL A 58 2.01 -18.13 0.42
C VAL A 58 2.20 -17.57 -0.99
N LYS A 59 1.39 -18.04 -1.94
CA LYS A 59 1.28 -17.51 -3.31
C LYS A 59 0.32 -16.33 -3.40
N SER A 60 -0.81 -16.40 -2.70
CA SER A 60 -1.85 -15.36 -2.75
C SER A 60 -2.60 -15.27 -1.41
N ALA A 61 -3.11 -14.08 -1.12
CA ALA A 61 -3.87 -13.78 0.07
C ALA A 61 -4.95 -12.75 -0.30
N GLN A 62 -6.21 -13.18 -0.37
CA GLN A 62 -7.29 -12.37 -0.94
C GLN A 62 -8.57 -12.50 -0.13
N LEU A 63 -9.34 -11.42 -0.10
CA LEU A 63 -10.69 -11.39 0.45
C LEU A 63 -11.67 -11.61 -0.70
N GLU A 64 -12.31 -12.77 -0.75
CA GLU A 64 -13.22 -13.16 -1.83
C GLU A 64 -14.58 -12.44 -1.70
N ASN A 65 -15.07 -12.35 -0.47
CA ASN A 65 -16.34 -11.72 -0.14
C ASN A 65 -16.33 -11.22 1.32
N ALA A 66 -17.49 -10.80 1.83
CA ALA A 66 -17.59 -10.25 3.18
C ALA A 66 -17.24 -11.21 4.31
N ARG A 67 -17.23 -12.52 4.07
CA ARG A 67 -17.03 -13.53 5.11
C ARG A 67 -15.87 -14.46 4.84
N GLU A 68 -15.27 -14.43 3.66
CA GLU A 68 -14.27 -15.43 3.25
C GLU A 68 -12.97 -14.78 2.81
N PHE A 69 -11.88 -15.23 3.43
CA PHE A 69 -10.51 -14.90 3.07
C PHE A 69 -9.79 -16.18 2.65
N VAL A 70 -9.08 -16.12 1.52
CA VAL A 70 -8.42 -17.26 0.91
C VAL A 70 -6.91 -17.04 0.92
N LEU A 71 -6.20 -18.04 1.43
CA LEU A 71 -4.75 -18.16 1.29
C LEU A 71 -4.43 -19.31 0.35
N GLU A 72 -3.60 -19.07 -0.65
CA GLU A 72 -3.08 -20.10 -1.55
C GLU A 72 -1.60 -20.35 -1.27
N PHE A 73 -1.20 -21.62 -1.24
CA PHE A 73 0.14 -22.12 -0.95
C PHE A 73 0.70 -22.94 -2.12
N ASP A 74 2.03 -22.96 -2.27
CA ASP A 74 2.75 -23.66 -3.35
C ASP A 74 2.71 -25.18 -3.25
N GLU A 75 2.26 -25.71 -2.12
CA GLU A 75 2.11 -27.14 -1.86
C GLU A 75 0.91 -27.43 -0.94
N PRO A 76 0.50 -28.71 -0.79
CA PRO A 76 -0.57 -29.08 0.10
C PRO A 76 -0.30 -28.76 1.58
N VAL A 77 -1.30 -28.19 2.25
CA VAL A 77 -1.22 -27.75 3.63
C VAL A 77 -2.37 -28.28 4.49
N GLN A 78 -2.16 -28.24 5.80
CA GLN A 78 -3.13 -28.59 6.83
C GLN A 78 -3.24 -27.46 7.85
N VAL A 79 -4.48 -27.16 8.24
CA VAL A 79 -4.81 -26.25 9.33
C VAL A 79 -5.51 -27.00 10.45
N ARG A 80 -5.28 -26.57 11.69
CA ARG A 80 -5.95 -27.12 12.88
C ARG A 80 -6.99 -26.15 13.36
N GLU A 81 -8.01 -26.65 14.05
CA GLU A 81 -8.99 -25.77 14.70
C GLU A 81 -8.27 -24.77 15.64
N GLY A 82 -8.64 -23.49 15.54
CA GLY A 82 -8.01 -22.41 16.30
C GLY A 82 -6.60 -22.02 15.84
N SER A 83 -6.14 -22.47 14.66
CA SER A 83 -4.84 -22.07 14.12
C SER A 83 -4.79 -20.63 13.61
N PHE A 84 -5.96 -19.99 13.42
CA PHE A 84 -6.11 -18.61 13.01
C PHE A 84 -6.86 -17.78 14.05
N SER A 85 -6.52 -16.50 14.08
CA SER A 85 -7.16 -15.47 14.89
C SER A 85 -7.20 -14.17 14.11
N ALA A 86 -8.16 -13.32 14.45
CA ALA A 86 -8.30 -12.00 13.84
C ALA A 86 -8.33 -10.92 14.92
N GLU A 87 -7.80 -9.76 14.58
CA GLU A 87 -7.96 -8.52 15.32
C GLU A 87 -8.80 -7.55 14.47
N PRO A 88 -9.84 -6.91 15.03
CA PRO A 88 -10.28 -7.01 16.43
C PRO A 88 -10.83 -8.39 16.85
N LYS A 89 -10.76 -8.72 18.16
CA LYS A 89 -11.15 -10.05 18.71
C LYS A 89 -12.67 -10.32 18.78
N ASN A 90 -13.47 -9.59 18.02
CA ASN A 90 -14.93 -9.74 17.96
C ASN A 90 -15.38 -10.79 16.93
N PHE A 91 -14.47 -11.43 16.21
CA PHE A 91 -14.77 -12.45 15.21
C PHE A 91 -14.53 -13.87 15.75
N ILE A 92 -15.43 -14.78 15.41
CA ILE A 92 -15.17 -16.21 15.37
C ILE A 92 -14.52 -16.50 14.01
N VAL A 93 -13.32 -17.09 14.04
CA VAL A 93 -12.55 -17.43 12.84
C VAL A 93 -12.50 -18.96 12.70
N SER A 94 -13.00 -19.48 11.60
CA SER A 94 -12.86 -20.88 11.22
C SER A 94 -11.98 -21.00 9.99
N ALA A 95 -11.11 -22.01 9.95
CA ALA A 95 -10.22 -22.24 8.82
C ALA A 95 -10.30 -23.70 8.38
N GLU A 96 -10.44 -23.92 7.08
CA GLU A 96 -10.45 -25.24 6.46
C GLU A 96 -9.42 -25.26 5.33
N SER A 97 -8.67 -26.36 5.22
CA SER A 97 -7.65 -26.53 4.18
C SER A 97 -8.01 -27.67 3.24
N ALA A 98 -7.84 -27.43 1.94
CA ALA A 98 -7.92 -28.46 0.91
C ALA A 98 -6.77 -28.24 -0.09
N GLU A 99 -5.91 -29.25 -0.25
CA GLU A 99 -4.67 -29.14 -1.02
C GLU A 99 -3.86 -27.91 -0.57
N GLY A 100 -3.46 -27.03 -1.48
CA GLY A 100 -2.74 -25.79 -1.18
C GLY A 100 -3.64 -24.60 -0.84
N ILE A 101 -4.93 -24.78 -0.57
CA ILE A 101 -5.88 -23.69 -0.35
C ILE A 101 -6.35 -23.73 1.11
N VAL A 102 -6.30 -22.59 1.78
CA VAL A 102 -6.91 -22.39 3.11
C VAL A 102 -8.02 -21.35 2.99
N ASN A 103 -9.25 -21.78 3.23
CA ASN A 103 -10.42 -20.92 3.30
C ASN A 103 -10.66 -20.54 4.75
N ILE A 104 -10.76 -19.24 5.01
CA ILE A 104 -10.92 -18.67 6.35
C ILE A 104 -12.24 -17.92 6.37
N SER A 105 -13.13 -18.29 7.29
CA SER A 105 -14.44 -17.67 7.43
C SER A 105 -14.55 -16.84 8.72
N PHE A 106 -15.30 -15.73 8.65
CA PHE A 106 -15.53 -14.82 9.77
C PHE A 106 -17.01 -14.77 10.18
N GLU A 107 -17.28 -14.86 11.47
CA GLU A 107 -18.62 -14.64 12.06
C GLU A 107 -18.53 -13.75 13.31
N PRO A 108 -19.17 -12.57 13.36
CA PRO A 108 -19.85 -11.90 12.24
C PRO A 108 -18.87 -11.49 11.13
N GLN A 109 -19.39 -11.06 9.99
CA GLN A 109 -18.56 -10.46 8.94
C GLN A 109 -17.85 -9.21 9.46
N PRO A 110 -16.59 -8.94 9.06
CA PRO A 110 -15.91 -7.68 9.34
C PRO A 110 -16.71 -6.47 8.87
N THR A 111 -16.64 -5.38 9.62
CA THR A 111 -17.32 -4.14 9.24
C THR A 111 -16.71 -3.58 7.95
N PRO A 112 -17.48 -3.10 6.96
CA PRO A 112 -16.94 -2.50 5.75
C PRO A 112 -15.89 -1.42 6.06
N GLY A 113 -14.69 -1.56 5.48
CA GLY A 113 -13.58 -0.63 5.67
C GLY A 113 -12.79 -0.77 6.99
N GLU A 114 -13.24 -1.61 7.94
CA GLU A 114 -12.52 -1.87 9.19
C GLU A 114 -11.20 -2.59 8.91
N ALA A 115 -10.11 -2.12 9.52
CA ALA A 115 -8.83 -2.78 9.42
C ALA A 115 -8.85 -4.09 10.22
N VAL A 116 -8.63 -5.21 9.54
CA VAL A 116 -8.54 -6.54 10.14
C VAL A 116 -7.13 -7.08 9.98
N ILE A 117 -6.56 -7.59 11.06
CA ILE A 117 -5.30 -8.35 11.03
C ILE A 117 -5.65 -9.81 11.25
N LEU A 118 -5.46 -10.63 10.22
CA LEU A 118 -5.59 -12.07 10.28
C LEU A 118 -4.20 -12.68 10.49
N ALA A 119 -4.05 -13.48 11.54
CA ALA A 119 -2.80 -14.16 11.85
C ALA A 119 -3.05 -15.64 12.16
N GLY A 120 -2.17 -16.51 11.68
CA GLY A 120 -2.28 -17.93 11.94
C GLY A 120 -1.09 -18.76 11.52
N ASN A 121 -1.18 -20.06 11.77
CA ASN A 121 -0.14 -21.03 11.42
C ASN A 121 -0.72 -22.09 10.48
N VAL A 122 0.08 -22.45 9.49
CA VAL A 122 -0.22 -23.47 8.49
C VAL A 122 0.93 -24.46 8.45
N GLN A 123 0.65 -25.76 8.34
CA GLN A 123 1.65 -26.82 8.32
C GLN A 123 1.54 -27.62 7.02
N ASP A 124 2.66 -27.99 6.41
CA ASP A 124 2.65 -28.93 5.28
C ASP A 124 2.50 -30.40 5.75
N LEU A 125 2.55 -31.35 4.83
CA LEU A 125 2.48 -32.78 5.14
C LEU A 125 3.78 -33.34 5.78
N CYS A 126 4.90 -32.63 5.67
CA CYS A 126 6.21 -32.99 6.22
C CYS A 126 6.43 -32.42 7.64
N GLY A 127 5.50 -31.59 8.13
CA GLY A 127 5.56 -30.95 9.43
C GLY A 127 6.19 -29.56 9.44
N ASN A 128 6.65 -29.04 8.30
CA ASN A 128 7.16 -27.67 8.20
C ASN A 128 6.01 -26.68 8.35
N SER A 129 6.25 -25.58 9.05
CA SER A 129 5.20 -24.62 9.42
C SER A 129 5.52 -23.21 8.93
N THR A 130 4.49 -22.52 8.45
CA THR A 130 4.53 -21.12 8.05
C THR A 130 3.59 -20.31 8.93
N HIS A 131 4.12 -19.25 9.53
CA HIS A 131 3.32 -18.25 10.22
C HIS A 131 2.90 -17.17 9.22
N VAL A 132 1.60 -16.94 9.10
CA VAL A 132 1.02 -15.96 8.18
C VAL A 132 0.39 -14.84 8.99
N GLN A 133 0.67 -13.60 8.58
CA GLN A 133 -0.01 -12.42 9.08
C GLN A 133 -0.36 -11.52 7.89
N VAL A 134 -1.64 -11.24 7.71
CA VAL A 134 -2.15 -10.38 6.63
C VAL A 134 -3.05 -9.31 7.22
N GLN A 135 -2.90 -8.09 6.74
CA GLN A 135 -3.81 -6.99 7.03
C GLN A 135 -4.70 -6.74 5.82
N PHE A 136 -6.01 -6.64 6.05
CA PHE A 136 -6.98 -6.29 5.02
C PHE A 136 -8.05 -5.34 5.57
N LYS A 137 -8.90 -4.81 4.70
CA LYS A 137 -10.07 -4.01 5.09
C LYS A 137 -11.33 -4.86 4.93
N GLY A 138 -12.25 -4.79 5.89
CA GLY A 138 -13.53 -5.49 5.80
C GLY A 138 -14.24 -5.18 4.49
N TYR A 139 -14.79 -6.22 3.86
CA TYR A 139 -15.37 -6.12 2.53
C TYR A 139 -16.63 -5.25 2.57
N ASN A 140 -16.78 -4.41 1.56
CA ASN A 140 -18.02 -3.67 1.34
C ASN A 140 -18.81 -4.30 0.20
N ASP A 141 -19.87 -5.03 0.55
CA ASP A 141 -20.79 -5.69 -0.37
C ASP A 141 -21.92 -4.77 -0.86
N ARG A 142 -22.04 -3.57 -0.27
CA ARG A 142 -23.02 -2.55 -0.64
C ARG A 142 -22.36 -1.17 -0.79
N PRO A 143 -21.35 -1.02 -1.68
CA PRO A 143 -20.68 0.26 -1.86
C PRO A 143 -21.68 1.31 -2.40
N ALA A 144 -21.62 2.53 -1.87
CA ALA A 144 -22.42 3.63 -2.42
C ALA A 144 -21.97 3.99 -3.85
N ALA A 145 -22.89 4.44 -4.70
CA ALA A 145 -22.52 4.96 -6.01
C ALA A 145 -22.27 6.47 -5.92
N LEU A 146 -21.00 6.88 -5.97
CA LEU A 146 -20.59 8.27 -5.82
C LEU A 146 -20.31 8.95 -7.17
N LEU A 147 -20.56 10.25 -7.22
CA LEU A 147 -20.25 11.12 -8.36
C LEU A 147 -19.62 12.41 -7.86
N LEU A 148 -18.48 12.81 -8.41
CA LEU A 148 -17.89 14.12 -8.12
C LEU A 148 -18.76 15.22 -8.70
N THR A 149 -19.06 16.25 -7.92
CA THR A 149 -19.95 17.35 -8.33
C THR A 149 -19.29 18.72 -8.26
N GLU A 150 -18.43 18.93 -7.28
CA GLU A 150 -17.69 20.17 -7.11
C GLU A 150 -16.30 19.91 -6.55
N VAL A 151 -15.31 20.67 -7.01
CA VAL A 151 -13.94 20.65 -6.48
C VAL A 151 -13.48 22.08 -6.30
N GLN A 152 -13.30 22.49 -5.04
CA GLN A 152 -12.67 23.75 -4.70
C GLN A 152 -11.17 23.51 -4.53
N THR A 153 -10.37 24.12 -5.40
CA THR A 153 -8.91 24.10 -5.30
C THR A 153 -8.41 25.48 -4.86
N ALA A 154 -7.29 25.49 -4.15
CA ALA A 154 -6.67 26.67 -3.59
C ALA A 154 -7.46 27.31 -2.43
N LYS A 155 -6.71 27.51 -1.34
CA LYS A 155 -7.16 28.15 -0.10
C LYS A 155 -7.53 29.62 -0.30
N ASN A 156 -8.76 29.99 0.07
CA ASN A 156 -9.14 31.39 0.24
C ASN A 156 -8.96 31.81 1.71
N THR A 157 -8.08 32.79 1.94
CA THR A 157 -7.76 33.31 3.28
C THR A 157 -8.54 34.59 3.64
N SER A 158 -9.51 34.98 2.81
CA SER A 158 -10.39 36.12 3.08
C SER A 158 -11.13 35.92 4.40
N LYS A 159 -11.07 36.92 5.29
CA LYS A 159 -11.84 36.90 6.55
C LYS A 159 -13.36 36.93 6.33
N LYS A 160 -13.82 37.36 5.16
CA LYS A 160 -15.24 37.55 4.86
C LYS A 160 -15.90 36.31 4.23
N SER A 161 -15.10 35.51 3.51
CA SER A 161 -15.55 34.30 2.81
C SER A 161 -14.34 33.37 2.70
N PRO A 162 -13.90 32.79 3.84
CA PRO A 162 -12.80 31.84 3.81
C PRO A 162 -13.28 30.56 3.13
N HIS A 163 -12.41 29.95 2.34
CA HIS A 163 -12.65 28.64 1.75
C HIS A 163 -11.40 27.77 1.89
N ARG A 164 -11.60 26.46 1.99
CA ARG A 164 -10.54 25.45 1.97
C ARG A 164 -10.66 24.60 0.73
N ASP A 165 -9.66 23.74 0.53
CA ASP A 165 -9.75 22.75 -0.53
C ASP A 165 -10.81 21.73 -0.11
N TYR A 166 -11.72 21.39 -1.02
CA TYR A 166 -12.65 20.29 -0.77
C TYR A 166 -13.05 19.60 -2.06
N VAL A 167 -13.57 18.40 -1.88
CA VAL A 167 -14.16 17.58 -2.92
C VAL A 167 -15.59 17.24 -2.51
N GLU A 168 -16.56 17.60 -3.35
CA GLU A 168 -17.96 17.30 -3.16
C GLU A 168 -18.40 16.09 -3.99
N LEU A 169 -19.07 15.15 -3.33
CA LEU A 169 -19.55 13.90 -3.91
C LEU A 169 -21.07 13.81 -3.71
N TYR A 170 -21.80 13.56 -4.78
CA TYR A 170 -23.22 13.23 -4.73
C TYR A 170 -23.42 11.72 -4.66
N VAL A 171 -24.26 11.27 -3.73
CA VAL A 171 -24.64 9.86 -3.57
C VAL A 171 -25.76 9.53 -4.54
N LYS A 172 -25.43 8.89 -5.66
CA LYS A 172 -26.41 8.45 -6.67
C LYS A 172 -27.24 7.27 -6.19
N GLU A 173 -26.61 6.32 -5.52
CA GLU A 173 -27.24 5.12 -4.97
C GLU A 173 -26.76 4.92 -3.54
N ALA A 174 -27.69 4.59 -2.64
CA ALA A 174 -27.43 4.37 -1.23
C ALA A 174 -26.48 3.20 -1.01
N GLY A 175 -25.71 3.25 0.07
CA GLY A 175 -24.77 2.19 0.43
C GLY A 175 -23.85 2.59 1.58
N ASN A 176 -22.81 1.79 1.79
CA ASN A 176 -21.78 2.04 2.77
C ASN A 176 -20.53 2.65 2.10
N LEU A 177 -19.85 3.59 2.76
CA LEU A 177 -18.60 4.20 2.28
C LEU A 177 -17.34 3.40 2.66
N GLY A 178 -17.44 2.44 3.57
CA GLY A 178 -16.29 1.71 4.10
C GLY A 178 -15.47 1.04 3.00
N GLY A 179 -14.15 1.27 3.00
CA GLY A 179 -13.25 0.74 1.99
C GLY A 179 -13.25 1.50 0.66
N MET A 180 -14.18 2.44 0.46
CA MET A 180 -14.11 3.42 -0.63
C MET A 180 -13.05 4.48 -0.28
N PHE A 181 -12.47 5.09 -1.30
CA PHE A 181 -11.47 6.14 -1.09
C PHE A 181 -11.45 7.16 -2.22
N VAL A 182 -10.94 8.35 -1.89
CA VAL A 182 -10.60 9.40 -2.86
C VAL A 182 -9.08 9.51 -2.89
N GLN A 183 -8.51 9.50 -4.10
CA GLN A 183 -7.09 9.74 -4.33
C GLN A 183 -6.93 11.00 -5.16
N TRP A 184 -5.96 11.85 -4.80
CA TRP A 184 -5.61 13.02 -5.59
C TRP A 184 -4.10 13.14 -5.75
N ALA A 185 -3.67 13.69 -6.87
CA ALA A 185 -2.27 13.81 -7.21
C ALA A 185 -1.92 15.17 -7.80
N SER A 186 -0.73 15.62 -7.45
CA SER A 186 0.01 16.71 -8.07
C SER A 186 1.17 16.15 -8.90
N SER A 187 1.93 17.03 -9.56
CA SER A 187 3.18 16.60 -10.17
C SER A 187 4.20 16.00 -9.16
N ALA A 188 4.08 16.34 -7.88
CA ALA A 188 5.04 15.99 -6.83
C ALA A 188 4.56 14.91 -5.85
N LYS A 189 3.26 14.86 -5.55
CA LYS A 189 2.71 14.02 -4.46
C LYS A 189 1.42 13.34 -4.89
N THR A 190 1.18 12.17 -4.31
CA THR A 190 -0.12 11.49 -4.31
C THR A 190 -0.60 11.43 -2.87
N MET A 191 -1.87 11.74 -2.66
CA MET A 191 -2.54 11.76 -1.37
C MET A 191 -3.84 10.98 -1.48
N ARG A 192 -4.32 10.46 -0.37
CA ARG A 192 -5.49 9.58 -0.32
C ARG A 192 -6.24 9.78 0.98
N TYR A 193 -7.56 9.64 0.89
CA TYR A 193 -8.45 9.57 2.04
C TYR A 193 -9.31 8.32 1.93
N ASP A 194 -9.27 7.48 2.95
CA ASP A 194 -10.11 6.29 3.06
C ASP A 194 -11.34 6.63 3.92
N PHE A 195 -12.53 6.39 3.37
CA PHE A 195 -13.74 6.61 4.14
C PHE A 195 -13.89 5.58 5.26
N PRO A 196 -14.33 6.00 6.46
CA PRO A 196 -14.78 5.06 7.47
C PRO A 196 -16.06 4.36 7.00
N GLY A 197 -16.39 3.24 7.64
CA GLY A 197 -17.71 2.63 7.48
C GLY A 197 -18.80 3.64 7.87
N CYS A 198 -19.63 4.01 6.90
CA CYS A 198 -20.69 5.00 7.04
C CYS A 198 -21.80 4.68 6.05
N GLU A 199 -23.02 4.51 6.54
CA GLU A 199 -24.19 4.35 5.67
C GLU A 199 -24.63 5.72 5.14
N VAL A 200 -24.90 5.80 3.84
CA VAL A 200 -25.37 7.00 3.15
C VAL A 200 -26.57 6.68 2.27
N SER A 201 -27.49 7.63 2.19
CA SER A 201 -28.70 7.54 1.37
C SER A 201 -28.51 8.16 0.00
N ALA A 202 -29.25 7.66 -0.99
CA ALA A 202 -29.31 8.30 -2.29
C ALA A 202 -29.84 9.74 -2.16
N GLY A 203 -29.18 10.69 -2.82
CA GLY A 203 -29.48 12.12 -2.71
C GLY A 203 -28.65 12.86 -1.67
N GLU A 204 -27.93 12.17 -0.77
CA GLU A 204 -26.99 12.83 0.15
C GLU A 204 -25.81 13.42 -0.62
N VAL A 205 -25.26 14.50 -0.06
CA VAL A 205 -24.02 15.15 -0.51
C VAL A 205 -22.96 14.90 0.55
N ILE A 206 -21.78 14.48 0.12
CA ILE A 206 -20.61 14.29 0.98
C ILE A 206 -19.61 15.38 0.63
N VAL A 207 -19.11 16.08 1.65
CA VAL A 207 -18.06 17.09 1.51
C VAL A 207 -16.80 16.55 2.17
N LEU A 208 -15.78 16.25 1.37
CA LEU A 208 -14.46 15.88 1.85
C LEU A 208 -13.58 17.13 1.88
N HIS A 209 -13.42 17.70 3.07
CA HIS A 209 -12.53 18.82 3.36
C HIS A 209 -11.07 18.36 3.39
N LEU A 210 -10.22 19.10 2.69
CA LEU A 210 -8.81 18.80 2.49
C LEU A 210 -7.96 19.93 3.07
N ALA A 211 -6.86 19.57 3.73
CA ALA A 211 -6.02 20.50 4.49
C ALA A 211 -6.83 21.35 5.52
N PRO A 212 -7.48 20.69 6.50
CA PRO A 212 -8.19 21.33 7.61
C PRO A 212 -7.33 22.32 8.40
N GLU A 213 -7.99 23.12 9.24
CA GLU A 213 -7.33 24.01 10.20
C GLU A 213 -6.70 23.25 11.38
N GLY A 214 -7.14 22.00 11.62
CA GLY A 214 -6.70 21.16 12.73
C GLY A 214 -7.38 21.53 14.05
N ILE A 215 -8.63 22.00 14.00
CA ILE A 215 -9.41 22.38 15.19
C ILE A 215 -10.30 21.23 15.66
N ALA A 216 -10.65 21.22 16.96
CA ALA A 216 -11.40 20.11 17.57
C ALA A 216 -12.86 19.96 17.08
N ASP A 217 -13.37 20.97 16.38
CA ASP A 217 -14.72 21.00 15.82
C ASP A 217 -14.77 20.36 14.42
N GLU A 218 -13.63 20.21 13.73
CA GLU A 218 -13.54 19.50 12.45
C GLU A 218 -13.67 17.99 12.69
N ARG A 219 -14.90 17.47 12.55
CA ARG A 219 -15.24 16.09 12.93
C ARG A 219 -15.87 15.36 11.75
N ASN A 220 -15.45 14.11 11.56
CA ASN A 220 -16.06 13.23 10.58
C ASN A 220 -17.48 12.84 11.00
N GLU A 221 -18.43 13.04 10.08
CA GLU A 221 -19.83 12.76 10.31
C GLU A 221 -20.19 11.35 9.83
N SER A 222 -19.74 10.32 10.56
CA SER A 222 -20.05 8.91 10.25
C SER A 222 -21.39 8.42 10.83
N GLY A 223 -22.06 9.26 11.62
CA GLY A 223 -23.33 8.95 12.28
C GLY A 223 -24.55 9.63 11.63
N ASN A 224 -25.62 9.80 12.40
CA ASN A 224 -26.87 10.43 11.92
C ASN A 224 -26.90 11.95 12.10
N ASP A 225 -25.93 12.54 12.80
CA ASP A 225 -25.85 13.97 13.04
C ASP A 225 -24.99 14.63 11.98
N LEU A 226 -25.64 15.28 11.00
CA LEU A 226 -25.00 16.06 9.93
C LEU A 226 -24.64 17.48 10.38
N GLY A 227 -24.99 17.89 11.59
CA GLY A 227 -24.59 19.18 12.16
C GLY A 227 -23.46 19.03 13.18
N LEU A 228 -22.77 17.89 13.18
CA LEU A 228 -21.76 17.56 14.17
C LEU A 228 -20.47 18.33 13.91
N SER A 229 -20.12 18.55 12.65
CA SER A 229 -18.89 19.21 12.27
C SER A 229 -19.00 20.73 12.31
N GLY A 230 -17.94 21.36 12.81
CA GLY A 230 -17.61 22.76 12.56
C GLY A 230 -16.42 22.88 11.62
N GLY A 231 -15.94 24.10 11.41
CA GLY A 231 -14.85 24.42 10.50
C GLY A 231 -15.29 25.28 9.32
N ILE A 232 -14.32 25.67 8.49
CA ILE A 232 -14.61 26.41 7.24
C ILE A 232 -15.32 25.45 6.28
N ASP A 233 -16.38 25.95 5.63
CA ASP A 233 -17.19 25.20 4.65
C ASP A 233 -17.97 24.00 5.22
N ALA A 234 -17.91 23.72 6.54
CA ALA A 234 -18.76 22.73 7.20
C ALA A 234 -20.24 23.14 7.15
N THR A 235 -21.14 22.18 6.94
CA THR A 235 -22.53 22.48 6.59
C THR A 235 -23.48 21.31 6.88
N PRO A 236 -24.61 21.55 7.56
CA PRO A 236 -25.59 20.49 7.83
C PRO A 236 -26.42 20.06 6.62
N ALA A 237 -26.18 20.65 5.45
CA ALA A 237 -26.78 20.21 4.20
C ALA A 237 -26.02 19.04 3.54
N GLY A 238 -24.74 18.89 3.87
CA GLY A 238 -23.89 17.79 3.45
C GLY A 238 -23.44 16.96 4.65
N ARG A 239 -22.73 15.87 4.35
CA ARG A 239 -22.02 15.05 5.32
C ARG A 239 -20.54 15.40 5.26
N ASP A 240 -20.01 15.95 6.34
CA ASP A 240 -18.63 16.45 6.37
C ASP A 240 -17.62 15.37 6.77
N PHE A 241 -16.54 15.27 5.99
CA PHE A 241 -15.34 14.49 6.31
C PHE A 241 -14.08 15.34 6.16
N TRP A 242 -13.05 15.02 6.93
CA TRP A 242 -11.83 15.82 7.05
C TRP A 242 -10.60 14.95 6.83
N SER A 243 -9.74 15.40 5.91
CA SER A 243 -8.49 14.72 5.57
C SER A 243 -7.27 15.57 5.90
N ASP A 244 -6.38 15.04 6.72
CA ASP A 244 -5.07 15.62 7.04
C ASP A 244 -3.97 15.23 6.03
N ALA A 245 -4.29 14.44 5.00
CA ALA A 245 -3.32 13.95 4.01
C ALA A 245 -2.71 15.07 3.14
N GLY A 246 -3.35 16.24 3.09
CA GLY A 246 -2.92 17.42 2.35
C GLY A 246 -4.00 18.02 1.46
N GLY A 247 -3.73 19.19 0.90
CA GLY A 247 -4.64 19.91 0.00
C GLY A 247 -4.59 19.42 -1.44
N LEU A 248 -5.48 19.97 -2.25
CA LEU A 248 -5.45 19.82 -3.70
C LEU A 248 -4.37 20.70 -4.31
N PRO A 249 -3.80 20.31 -5.46
CA PRO A 249 -2.93 21.21 -6.21
C PRO A 249 -3.68 22.44 -6.72
N ASP A 250 -3.25 23.64 -6.30
CA ASP A 250 -3.92 24.90 -6.66
C ASP A 250 -4.14 25.11 -8.17
N ALA A 251 -3.22 24.62 -9.01
CA ALA A 251 -3.21 24.93 -10.44
C ALA A 251 -3.47 23.72 -11.34
N SER A 252 -2.92 22.55 -11.01
CA SER A 252 -3.07 21.35 -11.87
C SER A 252 -2.88 20.08 -11.08
N GLY A 253 -3.80 19.16 -11.27
CA GLY A 253 -3.81 17.88 -10.59
C GLY A 253 -4.92 16.99 -11.11
N ALA A 254 -5.09 15.85 -10.47
CA ALA A 254 -6.21 14.97 -10.72
C ALA A 254 -6.78 14.44 -9.40
N VAL A 255 -8.07 14.11 -9.43
CA VAL A 255 -8.84 13.49 -8.34
C VAL A 255 -9.55 12.27 -8.93
N SER A 256 -9.52 11.15 -8.22
CA SER A 256 -10.20 9.91 -8.60
C SER A 256 -10.90 9.30 -7.40
N VAL A 257 -12.09 8.76 -7.62
CA VAL A 257 -12.92 8.10 -6.60
C VAL A 257 -12.93 6.60 -6.89
N TYR A 258 -12.76 5.78 -5.86
CA TYR A 258 -12.68 4.33 -5.99
C TYR A 258 -13.69 3.67 -5.05
N GLY A 259 -14.32 2.60 -5.55
CA GLY A 259 -15.22 1.78 -4.74
C GLY A 259 -14.49 0.83 -3.78
N ARG A 260 -13.23 0.47 -4.09
CA ARG A 260 -12.37 -0.40 -3.28
C ARG A 260 -10.95 -0.44 -3.86
N GLU A 261 -10.00 -0.96 -3.07
CA GLU A 261 -8.63 -1.22 -3.52
C GLU A 261 -8.62 -2.17 -4.74
N GLY A 262 -7.77 -1.88 -5.72
CA GLY A 262 -7.59 -2.72 -6.91
C GLY A 262 -8.74 -2.66 -7.94
N ALA A 263 -9.85 -1.96 -7.65
CA ALA A 263 -10.90 -1.71 -8.61
C ALA A 263 -10.61 -0.48 -9.47
N ALA A 264 -11.21 -0.43 -10.67
CA ALA A 264 -11.18 0.76 -11.51
C ALA A 264 -11.89 1.96 -10.84
N PRO A 265 -11.43 3.20 -11.05
CA PRO A 265 -12.09 4.38 -10.50
C PRO A 265 -13.52 4.54 -11.04
N VAL A 266 -14.43 4.96 -10.16
CA VAL A 266 -15.85 5.15 -10.47
C VAL A 266 -16.13 6.54 -11.05
N ASP A 267 -15.33 7.55 -10.68
CA ASP A 267 -15.39 8.90 -11.24
C ASP A 267 -14.07 9.65 -11.01
N GLY A 268 -13.88 10.79 -11.68
CA GLY A 268 -12.69 11.61 -11.50
C GLY A 268 -12.72 12.96 -12.21
N LEU A 269 -11.69 13.75 -11.93
CA LEU A 269 -11.42 15.05 -12.54
C LEU A 269 -9.91 15.18 -12.82
N PHE A 270 -9.55 15.52 -14.07
CA PHE A 270 -8.20 15.97 -14.42
C PHE A 270 -8.27 17.44 -14.84
N TYR A 271 -7.52 18.32 -14.15
CA TYR A 271 -7.55 19.77 -14.38
C TYR A 271 -6.14 20.35 -14.49
N ALA A 272 -6.01 21.42 -15.27
CA ALA A 272 -4.72 22.07 -15.50
C ALA A 272 -4.84 23.57 -15.75
N GLU A 273 -3.80 24.29 -15.36
CA GLU A 273 -3.69 25.72 -15.66
C GLU A 273 -3.67 25.91 -17.17
N SER A 274 -4.44 26.87 -17.67
CA SER A 274 -4.70 27.08 -19.09
C SER A 274 -3.46 27.39 -19.94
N SER A 275 -2.34 27.77 -19.32
CA SER A 275 -1.06 28.00 -20.02
C SER A 275 -0.21 26.75 -20.17
N LYS A 276 -0.59 25.62 -19.56
CA LYS A 276 0.15 24.36 -19.70
C LYS A 276 -0.14 23.70 -21.04
N THR A 277 0.91 23.17 -21.66
CA THR A 277 0.86 22.54 -22.97
C THR A 277 1.78 21.34 -23.03
N GLY A 278 1.47 20.38 -23.89
CA GLY A 278 2.30 19.21 -24.15
C GLY A 278 2.11 18.08 -23.15
N THR A 279 3.02 17.11 -23.20
CA THR A 279 2.91 15.85 -22.45
C THR A 279 2.99 16.08 -20.94
N VAL A 280 2.16 15.36 -20.19
CA VAL A 280 2.28 15.28 -18.73
C VAL A 280 3.47 14.38 -18.38
N GLU A 281 4.50 14.95 -17.77
CA GLU A 281 5.74 14.21 -17.47
C GLU A 281 5.75 13.55 -16.09
N SER A 282 4.86 13.96 -15.17
CA SER A 282 4.84 13.40 -13.83
C SER A 282 4.26 11.99 -13.81
N SER A 283 5.08 11.00 -13.46
CA SER A 283 4.63 9.59 -13.36
C SER A 283 3.44 9.39 -12.43
N ARG A 284 3.36 10.17 -11.33
CA ARG A 284 2.23 10.10 -10.38
C ARG A 284 0.92 10.58 -11.00
N LEU A 285 0.98 11.70 -11.70
CA LEU A 285 -0.20 12.27 -12.35
C LEU A 285 -0.60 11.44 -13.58
N VAL A 286 0.39 10.98 -14.36
CA VAL A 286 0.17 10.05 -15.48
C VAL A 286 -0.53 8.78 -15.00
N ALA A 287 -0.07 8.17 -13.90
CA ALA A 287 -0.71 6.96 -13.36
C ALA A 287 -2.19 7.20 -13.01
N LEU A 288 -2.48 8.26 -12.23
CA LEU A 288 -3.84 8.56 -11.80
C LEU A 288 -4.79 8.88 -12.97
N VAL A 289 -4.30 9.63 -13.95
CA VAL A 289 -5.07 10.02 -15.13
C VAL A 289 -5.25 8.85 -16.10
N GLN A 290 -4.25 7.96 -16.21
CA GLN A 290 -4.35 6.72 -16.99
C GLN A 290 -5.39 5.76 -16.40
N GLU A 291 -5.45 5.60 -15.08
CA GLU A 291 -6.49 4.80 -14.43
C GLU A 291 -7.90 5.32 -14.73
N LEU A 292 -8.09 6.64 -14.77
CA LEU A 292 -9.36 7.24 -15.20
C LEU A 292 -9.69 6.94 -16.66
N ALA A 293 -8.69 6.96 -17.55
CA ALA A 293 -8.90 6.62 -18.96
C ALA A 293 -9.21 5.14 -19.17
N ASP A 294 -8.48 4.25 -18.49
CA ASP A 294 -8.70 2.81 -18.56
C ASP A 294 -10.09 2.43 -18.03
N ALA A 295 -10.62 3.20 -17.08
CA ALA A 295 -11.99 3.08 -16.58
C ALA A 295 -13.06 3.77 -17.45
N GLY A 296 -12.68 4.43 -18.55
CA GLY A 296 -13.59 5.19 -19.41
C GLY A 296 -14.19 6.45 -18.76
N ARG A 297 -13.54 6.97 -17.71
CA ARG A 297 -13.94 8.18 -16.96
C ARG A 297 -13.25 9.45 -17.46
N TRP A 298 -12.20 9.32 -18.25
CA TRP A 298 -11.51 10.42 -18.91
C TRP A 298 -11.01 9.99 -20.30
N HIS A 299 -10.96 10.90 -21.27
CA HIS A 299 -10.61 10.53 -22.66
C HIS A 299 -9.39 11.31 -23.16
N PHE A 300 -8.37 10.59 -23.60
CA PHE A 300 -7.16 11.13 -24.23
C PHE A 300 -6.36 10.06 -24.98
N ASP A 301 -5.45 10.51 -25.84
CA ASP A 301 -4.42 9.66 -26.45
C ASP A 301 -3.26 9.47 -25.47
N SER A 302 -2.76 8.24 -25.31
CA SER A 302 -1.58 7.97 -24.47
C SER A 302 -0.29 8.37 -25.21
N PRO A 303 0.64 9.13 -24.59
CA PRO A 303 0.63 9.61 -23.21
C PRO A 303 -0.27 10.84 -22.99
N PRO A 304 -0.83 11.03 -21.78
CA PRO A 304 -1.71 12.17 -21.49
C PRO A 304 -0.99 13.50 -21.72
N LYS A 305 -1.73 14.46 -22.29
CA LYS A 305 -1.27 15.83 -22.48
C LYS A 305 -2.07 16.79 -21.62
N TRP A 306 -1.51 17.95 -21.31
CA TRP A 306 -2.17 18.98 -20.50
C TRP A 306 -3.46 19.48 -21.14
N GLU A 307 -3.54 19.50 -22.47
CA GLU A 307 -4.72 19.88 -23.24
C GLU A 307 -5.90 18.91 -23.08
N ASN A 308 -5.67 17.72 -22.52
CA ASN A 308 -6.73 16.77 -22.20
C ASN A 308 -7.42 17.06 -20.86
N ALA A 309 -6.87 17.95 -20.04
CA ALA A 309 -7.46 18.35 -18.77
C ALA A 309 -8.61 19.35 -18.97
N LEU A 310 -9.39 19.58 -17.92
CA LEU A 310 -10.14 20.83 -17.79
C LEU A 310 -9.15 21.98 -17.66
N LEU A 311 -8.97 22.73 -18.76
CA LEU A 311 -8.12 23.91 -18.78
C LEU A 311 -8.83 25.09 -18.10
N TRP A 312 -8.18 25.69 -17.11
CA TRP A 312 -8.76 26.78 -16.33
C TRP A 312 -7.71 27.79 -15.87
N LYS A 313 -8.17 28.95 -15.40
CA LYS A 313 -7.32 29.94 -14.75
C LYS A 313 -7.41 29.73 -13.23
N PRO A 314 -6.32 29.31 -12.55
CA PRO A 314 -6.34 29.01 -11.12
C PRO A 314 -6.95 30.13 -10.28
N SER A 315 -7.81 29.77 -9.34
CA SER A 315 -8.56 30.72 -8.53
C SER A 315 -9.03 30.12 -7.21
N ALA A 316 -8.69 30.79 -6.10
CA ALA A 316 -9.22 30.47 -4.78
C ALA A 316 -10.68 30.89 -4.58
N THR A 317 -11.33 31.51 -5.57
CA THR A 317 -12.72 31.96 -5.47
C THR A 317 -13.63 31.31 -6.50
N ARG A 318 -13.13 30.46 -7.39
CA ARG A 318 -13.95 29.82 -8.42
C ARG A 318 -13.78 28.30 -8.34
N PRO A 319 -14.83 27.55 -7.97
CA PRO A 319 -14.75 26.10 -7.93
C PRO A 319 -14.77 25.51 -9.34
N LEU A 320 -14.33 24.26 -9.46
CA LEU A 320 -14.54 23.43 -10.64
C LEU A 320 -15.85 22.66 -10.45
N LEU A 321 -16.81 22.87 -11.34
CA LEU A 321 -18.17 22.35 -11.21
C LEU A 321 -18.45 21.31 -12.28
N ARG A 322 -19.08 20.21 -11.91
CA ARG A 322 -19.64 19.28 -12.88
C ARG A 322 -20.85 19.92 -13.55
N THR A 323 -20.83 20.00 -14.87
CA THR A 323 -21.88 20.62 -15.68
C THR A 323 -22.84 19.60 -16.29
N THR A 324 -22.43 18.33 -16.36
CA THR A 324 -23.29 17.24 -16.82
C THR A 324 -22.89 15.89 -16.23
N THR A 325 -23.88 15.02 -16.05
CA THR A 325 -23.72 13.62 -15.64
C THR A 325 -23.85 12.64 -16.81
N SER A 326 -24.17 13.13 -18.02
CA SER A 326 -24.35 12.32 -19.23
C SER A 326 -23.06 12.11 -20.02
N ALA A 327 -21.96 12.74 -19.60
CA ALA A 327 -20.67 12.67 -20.24
C ALA A 327 -19.53 12.55 -19.21
N TYR A 328 -18.37 12.14 -19.70
CA TYR A 328 -17.12 12.04 -18.94
C TYR A 328 -16.03 12.88 -19.62
N GLY A 329 -14.93 13.12 -18.92
CA GLY A 329 -13.84 13.96 -19.40
C GLY A 329 -14.08 15.45 -19.17
N ALA A 330 -13.20 16.29 -19.74
CA ALA A 330 -13.19 17.74 -19.53
C ALA A 330 -14.51 18.43 -19.89
N SER A 331 -15.25 17.93 -20.88
CA SER A 331 -16.54 18.50 -21.30
C SER A 331 -17.66 18.34 -20.27
N ALA A 332 -17.49 17.45 -19.29
CA ALA A 332 -18.44 17.28 -18.19
C ALA A 332 -18.23 18.29 -17.06
N TRP A 333 -17.26 19.19 -17.21
CA TRP A 333 -16.83 20.11 -16.17
C TRP A 333 -16.74 21.55 -16.69
N GLY A 334 -16.83 22.50 -15.76
CA GLY A 334 -16.71 23.92 -16.00
C GLY A 334 -16.11 24.65 -14.80
N VAL A 335 -15.88 25.95 -14.97
CA VAL A 335 -15.36 26.81 -13.89
C VAL A 335 -16.50 27.69 -13.40
N GLY A 336 -16.85 27.56 -12.12
CA GLY A 336 -17.89 28.34 -11.48
C GLY A 336 -17.63 29.85 -11.47
N GLU A 337 -18.62 30.64 -11.07
CA GLU A 337 -18.46 32.08 -10.83
C GLU A 337 -17.65 32.33 -9.55
N SER A 338 -17.15 33.56 -9.38
CA SER A 338 -16.44 33.91 -8.15
C SER A 338 -17.39 33.91 -6.96
N GLY A 339 -17.09 33.14 -5.92
CA GLY A 339 -17.94 33.00 -4.73
C GLY A 339 -19.10 32.01 -4.90
N SER A 340 -19.08 31.19 -5.97
CA SER A 340 -20.12 30.19 -6.25
C SER A 340 -19.89 28.84 -5.56
N GLN A 341 -18.95 28.76 -4.62
CA GLN A 341 -18.74 27.58 -3.79
C GLN A 341 -20.05 27.19 -3.10
N SER A 342 -20.41 25.91 -3.19
CA SER A 342 -21.67 25.41 -2.64
C SER A 342 -21.52 24.13 -1.83
N PRO A 343 -20.60 24.07 -0.83
CA PRO A 343 -20.38 22.85 -0.06
C PRO A 343 -21.70 22.34 0.54
N GLY A 344 -21.98 21.06 0.30
CA GLY A 344 -23.17 20.36 0.78
C GLY A 344 -24.41 20.57 -0.07
N PHE A 345 -24.31 21.34 -1.16
CA PHE A 345 -25.42 21.59 -2.07
C PHE A 345 -24.94 21.40 -3.51
N VAL A 346 -25.47 20.38 -4.19
CA VAL A 346 -25.14 20.16 -5.60
C VAL A 346 -25.45 21.43 -6.40
N ALA A 347 -24.39 22.06 -6.91
CA ALA A 347 -24.49 23.22 -7.79
C ALA A 347 -25.41 22.90 -8.97
N ARG A 348 -26.42 23.75 -9.20
CA ARG A 348 -27.35 23.63 -10.34
C ARG A 348 -26.88 24.44 -11.52
#